data_AF-A0A8J4TZE2-F1
#
_entry.id   AF-A0A8J4TZE2-F1
#
_cell.length_a   1.000
_cell.length_b   1.000
_cell.length_c   1.000
_cell.angle_alpha   90.00
_cell.angle_beta   90.00
_cell.angle_gamma   90.00
#
_symmetry.space_group_name_H-M   'P 1'
#
loop_
_entity.id
_entity.type
_entity.pdbx_description
1 polymer ?
#
loop_
_entity_poly.entity_id
_entity_poly.type
_entity_poly.pdbx_seq_one_letter_code
_entity_poly.pdbx_strand_id
1 'polypeptide(L)'
;MSITKIQAREILDSRGNPTVEVDLYTARGLFRAAVPSGASTGVHEALELRDGDKSRYLGKGTQKAVDHVNKEIGPRLIEKKFSVVEQEKIDKFMLELDGTENKSKFGANAILGVSLAVCKAGAAEKGVPLYRHIADLAGNKNVILPVPAFNVINGGSHAGNKLAMQEFMILPVGARSFSEAMRVGAEVYHNLKNVINTKYGKDATNVGDEGGFAPNILENNEALELLKCAIEKAGYPDQIVIGMDVAASEFYREGKYDLDFKSPDDPNRHITGAQLGDLYKSFVKNYPVMSIEDPFDQDDWQNWTNFTASVDIQIVGDDLTVTNPRRIQQAILQGLFGSEISSLLLSQPEVPEGSAQSPSPFKSEGRGLPGHSVKEEPLRLVHRPFIDFLARQRKLRGRSRKGSARGCFGMKVDRIGALSGLGC
;
A
#
# COMPACT_ATOMS: atom_id res chain seq x y z
N MET A 1 14.06 -18.45 20.59
CA MET A 1 15.48 -18.08 20.84
C MET A 1 15.62 -16.58 20.93
N SER A 2 16.58 -16.09 21.72
CA SER A 2 16.85 -14.65 21.88
C SER A 2 17.73 -14.08 20.78
N ILE A 3 17.56 -12.80 20.51
CA ILE A 3 18.39 -12.00 19.61
C ILE A 3 19.80 -11.86 20.22
N THR A 4 20.85 -12.08 19.43
CA THR A 4 22.25 -11.98 19.89
C THR A 4 22.95 -10.71 19.41
N LYS A 5 22.57 -10.20 18.23
CA LYS A 5 23.10 -8.96 17.65
C LYS A 5 22.08 -8.36 16.69
N ILE A 6 22.02 -7.04 16.65
CA ILE A 6 21.32 -6.26 15.61
C ILE A 6 22.34 -5.27 15.05
N GLN A 7 22.37 -5.11 13.73
CA GLN A 7 23.23 -4.16 13.06
C GLN A 7 22.51 -3.57 11.85
N ALA A 8 22.34 -2.26 11.83
CA ALA A 8 21.86 -1.52 10.68
C ALA A 8 23.01 -0.94 9.85
N ARG A 9 22.75 -0.76 8.56
CA ARG A 9 23.57 -0.03 7.61
C ARG A 9 22.69 0.74 6.64
N GLU A 10 23.31 1.69 5.96
CA GLU A 10 22.69 2.40 4.86
C GLU A 10 23.03 1.69 3.54
N ILE A 11 22.01 1.45 2.71
CA ILE A 11 22.12 0.91 1.35
C ILE A 11 21.41 1.85 0.37
N LEU A 12 21.39 1.55 -0.94
CA LEU A 12 20.64 2.32 -1.93
C LEU A 12 19.37 1.58 -2.38
N ASP A 13 18.27 2.32 -2.56
CA ASP A 13 17.04 1.85 -3.16
C ASP A 13 17.13 1.80 -4.71
N SER A 14 16.04 1.37 -5.37
CA SER A 14 15.98 1.25 -6.83
C SER A 14 16.16 2.58 -7.58
N ARG A 15 15.93 3.72 -6.90
CA ARG A 15 16.10 5.08 -7.45
C ARG A 15 17.47 5.67 -7.09
N GLY A 16 18.34 4.90 -6.43
CA GLY A 16 19.66 5.35 -6.01
C GLY A 16 19.64 6.26 -4.77
N ASN A 17 18.53 6.35 -4.04
CA ASN A 17 18.46 7.09 -2.78
C ASN A 17 18.86 6.18 -1.61
N PRO A 18 19.45 6.72 -0.53
CA PRO A 18 19.74 5.93 0.65
C PRO A 18 18.49 5.33 1.31
N THR A 19 18.61 4.14 1.90
CA THR A 19 17.61 3.52 2.78
C THR A 19 18.26 2.64 3.85
N VAL A 20 17.48 2.22 4.84
CA VAL A 20 17.93 1.42 6.00
C VAL A 20 17.85 -0.07 5.68
N GLU A 21 18.95 -0.79 5.95
CA GLU A 21 19.01 -2.25 5.99
C GLU A 21 19.42 -2.72 7.38
N VAL A 22 18.76 -3.75 7.91
CA VAL A 22 19.01 -4.33 9.23
C VAL A 22 19.35 -5.80 9.12
N ASP A 23 20.47 -6.18 9.73
CA ASP A 23 20.84 -7.56 10.04
C ASP A 23 20.50 -7.88 11.49
N LEU A 24 19.77 -8.97 11.70
CA LEU A 24 19.49 -9.55 13.01
C LEU A 24 20.11 -10.93 13.10
N TYR A 25 20.78 -11.22 14.21
CA TYR A 25 21.45 -12.48 14.46
C TYR A 25 20.75 -13.25 15.57
N THR A 26 20.60 -14.56 15.36
CA THR A 26 20.21 -15.53 16.40
C THR A 26 21.11 -16.75 16.30
N ALA A 27 20.90 -17.77 17.14
CA ALA A 27 21.59 -19.04 16.98
C ALA A 27 21.22 -19.78 15.67
N ARG A 28 20.17 -19.34 14.95
CA ARG A 28 19.79 -19.85 13.61
C ARG A 28 20.54 -19.19 12.46
N GLY A 29 21.30 -18.12 12.72
CA GLY A 29 22.05 -17.40 11.69
C GLY A 29 21.67 -15.91 11.58
N LEU A 30 21.92 -15.35 10.40
CA LEU A 30 21.70 -13.95 10.05
C LEU A 30 20.39 -13.79 9.26
N PHE A 31 19.58 -12.81 9.64
CA PHE A 31 18.33 -12.45 8.99
C PHE A 31 18.36 -10.97 8.59
N ARG A 32 18.13 -10.69 7.31
CA ARG A 32 18.31 -9.35 6.74
C ARG A 32 17.02 -8.79 6.18
N ALA A 33 16.74 -7.52 6.43
CA ALA A 33 15.63 -6.80 5.83
C ALA A 33 16.05 -5.38 5.44
N ALA A 34 15.57 -4.91 4.28
CA ALA A 34 15.71 -3.55 3.80
C ALA A 34 14.35 -2.86 3.78
N VAL A 35 14.34 -1.55 3.96
CA VAL A 35 13.12 -0.74 4.05
C VAL A 35 12.88 -0.04 2.72
N PRO A 36 11.68 -0.12 2.13
CA PRO A 36 11.34 0.65 0.94
C PRO A 36 11.15 2.15 1.29
N SER A 37 11.13 3.00 0.26
CA SER A 37 10.79 4.42 0.37
C SER A 37 9.84 4.80 -0.77
N GLY A 38 8.79 5.57 -0.45
CA GLY A 38 7.78 6.05 -1.42
C GLY A 38 8.26 7.24 -2.26
N ALA A 39 7.54 7.55 -3.34
CA ALA A 39 7.70 8.78 -4.13
C ALA A 39 6.62 9.80 -3.78
N SER A 40 5.35 9.39 -3.94
CA SER A 40 4.15 10.03 -3.41
C SER A 40 3.96 9.55 -1.98
N THR A 41 4.08 10.45 -1.01
CA THR A 41 3.85 10.12 0.40
C THR A 41 2.66 10.92 0.90
N GLY A 42 1.62 10.23 1.37
CA GLY A 42 0.45 10.85 1.99
C GLY A 42 0.86 11.65 3.24
N VAL A 43 0.14 12.72 3.54
CA VAL A 43 0.50 13.64 4.65
C VAL A 43 0.33 13.00 6.03
N HIS A 44 -0.35 11.86 6.08
CA HIS A 44 -0.67 11.11 7.29
C HIS A 44 0.21 9.87 7.50
N GLU A 45 1.22 9.65 6.65
CA GLU A 45 2.12 8.52 6.77
C GLU A 45 3.02 8.61 8.02
N ALA A 46 3.48 7.44 8.49
CA ALA A 46 4.51 7.37 9.51
C ALA A 46 5.82 7.97 8.97
N LEU A 47 6.56 8.68 9.83
CA LEU A 47 7.68 9.49 9.37
C LEU A 47 8.86 8.64 8.91
N GLU A 48 9.22 8.71 7.63
CA GLU A 48 10.52 8.26 7.16
C GLU A 48 11.60 9.26 7.60
N LEU A 49 12.48 8.86 8.51
CA LEU A 49 13.52 9.76 9.03
C LEU A 49 14.67 9.90 8.03
N ARG A 50 14.85 11.12 7.54
CA ARG A 50 15.96 11.55 6.67
C ARG A 50 16.92 12.49 7.40
N ASP A 51 18.18 12.51 6.97
CA ASP A 51 19.24 13.29 7.62
C ASP A 51 19.07 14.80 7.42
N GLY A 52 18.57 15.22 6.25
CA GLY A 52 18.36 16.64 5.89
C GLY A 52 19.63 17.39 5.48
N ASP A 53 20.79 16.73 5.47
CA ASP A 53 22.06 17.32 5.05
C ASP A 53 22.14 17.44 3.53
N LYS A 54 21.91 18.66 3.01
CA LYS A 54 21.94 18.94 1.57
C LYS A 54 23.28 18.62 0.89
N SER A 55 24.38 18.56 1.66
CA SER A 55 25.71 18.22 1.12
C SER A 55 25.89 16.72 0.84
N ARG A 56 25.01 15.85 1.39
CA ARG A 56 25.09 14.40 1.28
C ARG A 56 23.78 13.81 0.77
N TYR A 57 23.83 13.12 -0.37
CA TYR A 57 22.64 12.53 -1.01
C TYR A 57 21.47 13.52 -1.14
N LEU A 58 21.76 14.80 -1.38
CA LEU A 58 20.76 15.87 -1.53
C LEU A 58 19.81 15.99 -0.33
N GLY A 59 20.26 15.66 0.89
CA GLY A 59 19.43 15.66 2.11
C GLY A 59 18.74 14.34 2.42
N LYS A 60 18.85 13.34 1.55
CA LYS A 60 18.12 12.05 1.65
C LYS A 60 18.89 10.95 2.39
N GLY A 61 19.99 11.27 3.07
CA GLY A 61 20.69 10.31 3.93
C GLY A 61 19.77 9.73 5.01
N THR A 62 20.11 8.55 5.52
CA THR A 62 19.40 7.81 6.58
C THR A 62 20.32 7.43 7.74
N GLN A 63 21.46 8.12 7.89
CA GLN A 63 22.46 7.82 8.92
C GLN A 63 21.87 7.93 10.32
N LYS A 64 20.98 8.90 10.57
CA LYS A 64 20.27 9.05 11.85
C LYS A 64 19.41 7.83 12.19
N ALA A 65 18.62 7.35 11.23
CA ALA A 65 17.78 6.16 11.41
C ALA A 65 18.64 4.90 11.68
N VAL A 66 19.74 4.74 10.92
CA VAL A 66 20.74 3.66 11.14
C VAL A 66 21.34 3.75 12.54
N ASP A 67 21.66 4.95 13.00
CA ASP A 67 22.20 5.19 14.34
C ASP A 67 21.20 4.83 15.44
N HIS A 68 19.92 5.19 15.31
CA HIS A 68 18.87 4.77 16.26
C HIS A 68 18.77 3.25 16.36
N VAL A 69 18.85 2.52 15.24
CA VAL A 69 18.86 1.05 15.27
C VAL A 69 20.09 0.52 16.03
N ASN A 70 21.28 1.02 15.70
CA ASN A 70 22.54 0.50 16.23
C ASN A 70 22.79 0.87 17.70
N LYS A 71 22.41 2.09 18.10
CA LYS A 71 22.78 2.67 19.41
C LYS A 71 21.65 2.58 20.43
N GLU A 72 20.39 2.46 20.00
CA GLU A 72 19.23 2.48 20.90
C GLU A 72 18.37 1.22 20.78
N ILE A 73 17.75 0.97 19.62
CA ILE A 73 16.78 -0.14 19.46
C ILE A 73 17.47 -1.49 19.66
N GLY A 74 18.60 -1.71 19.00
CA GLY A 74 19.36 -2.97 19.04
C GLY A 74 19.76 -3.39 20.45
N PRO A 75 20.53 -2.56 21.20
CA PRO A 75 20.92 -2.88 22.57
C PRO A 75 19.72 -3.17 23.49
N ARG A 76 18.65 -2.38 23.38
CA ARG A 76 17.47 -2.52 24.24
C ARG A 76 16.69 -3.80 23.95
N LEU A 77 16.57 -4.21 22.69
CA LEU A 77 15.93 -5.49 22.33
C LEU A 77 16.74 -6.70 22.80
N ILE A 78 18.07 -6.65 22.69
CA ILE A 78 18.95 -7.73 23.15
C ILE A 78 18.84 -7.89 24.68
N GLU A 79 18.80 -6.78 25.43
CA GLU A 79 18.64 -6.78 26.88
C GLU A 79 17.32 -7.45 27.33
N LYS A 80 16.22 -7.22 26.58
CA LYS A 80 14.91 -7.81 26.89
C LYS A 80 14.85 -9.32 26.69
N LYS A 81 15.75 -9.90 25.91
CA LYS A 81 15.81 -11.35 25.61
C LYS A 81 14.48 -11.93 25.11
N PHE A 82 13.72 -11.14 24.35
CA PHE A 82 12.49 -11.62 23.73
C PHE A 82 12.77 -12.75 22.75
N SER A 83 11.82 -13.68 22.63
CA SER A 83 11.89 -14.69 21.60
C SER A 83 11.49 -14.07 20.26
N VAL A 84 12.24 -14.33 19.19
CA VAL A 84 11.94 -13.79 17.85
C VAL A 84 10.60 -14.23 17.27
N VAL A 85 9.92 -15.22 17.86
CA VAL A 85 8.54 -15.62 17.49
C VAL A 85 7.46 -14.74 18.12
N GLU A 86 7.82 -13.89 19.10
CA GLU A 86 6.92 -12.97 19.81
C GLU A 86 6.83 -11.62 19.07
N GLN A 87 6.49 -11.64 17.77
CA GLN A 87 6.45 -10.45 16.90
C GLN A 87 5.69 -9.27 17.55
N GLU A 88 4.45 -9.51 18.01
CA GLU A 88 3.58 -8.49 18.63
C GLU A 88 4.25 -7.81 19.85
N LYS A 89 4.99 -8.59 20.65
CA LYS A 89 5.65 -8.10 21.86
C LYS A 89 6.87 -7.24 21.51
N ILE A 90 7.65 -7.67 20.52
CA ILE A 90 8.83 -6.96 20.05
C ILE A 90 8.43 -5.64 19.39
N ASP A 91 7.43 -5.67 18.49
CA ASP A 91 6.93 -4.46 17.84
C ASP A 91 6.35 -3.48 18.85
N LYS A 92 5.51 -3.95 19.78
CA LYS A 92 4.97 -3.10 20.85
C LYS A 92 6.06 -2.44 21.68
N PHE A 93 7.12 -3.19 22.02
CA PHE A 93 8.24 -2.63 22.76
C PHE A 93 8.99 -1.55 21.97
N MET A 94 9.22 -1.73 20.66
CA MET A 94 9.86 -0.70 19.83
C MET A 94 8.99 0.56 19.73
N LEU A 95 7.68 0.39 19.62
CA LEU A 95 6.72 1.51 19.56
C LEU A 95 6.66 2.27 20.90
N GLU A 96 6.68 1.57 22.03
CA GLU A 96 6.79 2.18 23.37
C GLU A 96 8.14 2.88 23.58
N LEU A 97 9.22 2.36 23.01
CA LEU A 97 10.56 2.94 23.12
C LEU A 97 10.69 4.23 22.28
N ASP A 98 10.02 4.26 21.12
CA ASP A 98 9.88 5.46 20.30
C ASP A 98 9.01 6.50 21.04
N GLY A 99 7.81 6.08 21.44
CA GLY A 99 6.91 6.88 22.27
C GLY A 99 6.19 8.00 21.54
N THR A 100 6.30 8.12 20.21
CA THR A 100 5.52 9.09 19.42
C THR A 100 4.47 8.38 18.55
N GLU A 101 3.44 9.12 18.17
CA GLU A 101 2.34 8.60 17.34
C GLU A 101 2.88 8.16 15.97
N ASN A 102 3.60 9.06 15.30
CA ASN A 102 4.10 8.87 13.94
C ASN A 102 5.51 8.29 13.81
N LYS A 103 6.04 7.68 14.88
CA LYS A 103 7.42 7.15 14.94
C LYS A 103 8.49 8.20 14.64
N SER A 104 8.18 9.47 14.87
CA SER A 104 9.08 10.59 14.56
C SER A 104 10.37 10.62 15.35
N LYS A 105 10.47 9.88 16.47
CA LYS A 105 11.71 9.86 17.26
C LYS A 105 12.78 9.01 16.59
N PHE A 106 12.46 7.77 16.20
CA PHE A 106 13.43 6.87 15.57
C PHE A 106 13.33 6.85 14.04
N GLY A 107 12.19 7.24 13.50
CA GLY A 107 11.80 7.01 12.12
C GLY A 107 11.12 5.65 11.95
N ALA A 108 10.05 5.64 11.16
CA ALA A 108 9.35 4.43 10.75
C ALA A 108 10.29 3.44 10.03
N ASN A 109 11.24 3.96 9.25
CA ASN A 109 12.27 3.19 8.58
C ASN A 109 13.23 2.47 9.56
N ALA A 110 13.60 3.06 10.68
CA ALA A 110 14.41 2.36 11.70
C ALA A 110 13.66 1.18 12.31
N ILE A 111 12.41 1.41 12.75
CA ILE A 111 11.58 0.42 13.44
C ILE A 111 11.21 -0.72 12.49
N LEU A 112 10.81 -0.39 11.26
CA LEU A 112 10.40 -1.37 10.27
C LEU A 112 11.52 -2.35 9.91
N GLY A 113 12.74 -1.84 9.68
CA GLY A 113 13.87 -2.69 9.33
C GLY A 113 14.12 -3.78 10.37
N VAL A 114 14.04 -3.43 11.65
CA VAL A 114 14.16 -4.38 12.76
C VAL A 114 12.96 -5.33 12.79
N SER A 115 11.73 -4.81 12.68
CA SER A 115 10.49 -5.59 12.71
C SER A 115 10.47 -6.70 11.63
N LEU A 116 10.88 -6.37 10.40
CA LEU A 116 10.96 -7.32 9.29
C LEU A 116 12.07 -8.37 9.51
N ALA A 117 13.24 -7.96 10.02
CA ALA A 117 14.32 -8.89 10.33
C ALA A 117 13.93 -9.87 11.46
N VAL A 118 13.18 -9.39 12.46
CA VAL A 118 12.58 -10.24 13.51
C VAL A 118 11.60 -11.24 12.91
N CYS A 119 10.72 -10.82 12.01
CA CYS A 119 9.75 -11.71 11.35
C CYS A 119 10.45 -12.83 10.56
N LYS A 120 11.51 -12.51 9.82
CA LYS A 120 12.35 -13.50 9.12
C LYS A 120 13.01 -14.48 10.09
N ALA A 121 13.55 -13.98 11.21
CA ALA A 121 14.12 -14.83 12.25
C ALA A 121 13.08 -15.72 12.94
N GLY A 122 11.86 -15.19 13.17
CA GLY A 122 10.73 -15.92 13.74
C GLY A 122 10.27 -17.09 12.86
N ALA A 123 10.31 -16.91 11.53
CA ALA A 123 10.01 -17.99 10.57
C ALA A 123 11.04 -19.12 10.65
N ALA A 124 12.34 -18.77 10.62
CA ALA A 124 13.42 -19.74 10.71
C ALA A 124 13.46 -20.45 12.06
N GLU A 125 13.13 -19.75 13.15
CA GLU A 125 13.03 -20.35 14.49
C GLU A 125 11.93 -21.41 14.56
N LYS A 126 10.78 -21.16 13.89
CA LYS A 126 9.69 -22.12 13.76
C LYS A 126 9.96 -23.22 12.73
N GLY A 127 11.02 -23.12 11.93
CA GLY A 127 11.31 -24.08 10.85
C GLY A 127 10.29 -24.05 9.72
N VAL A 128 9.68 -22.89 9.45
CA VAL A 128 8.66 -22.72 8.39
C VAL A 128 9.07 -21.62 7.41
N PRO A 129 8.57 -21.66 6.16
CA PRO A 129 8.76 -20.54 5.23
C PRO A 129 8.17 -19.22 5.76
N LEU A 130 8.74 -18.10 5.34
CA LEU A 130 8.31 -16.76 5.80
C LEU A 130 6.82 -16.50 5.59
N TYR A 131 6.28 -16.84 4.42
CA TYR A 131 4.84 -16.65 4.12
C TYR A 131 3.94 -17.43 5.10
N ARG A 132 4.39 -18.60 5.56
CA ARG A 132 3.64 -19.43 6.52
C ARG A 132 3.71 -18.80 7.91
N HIS A 133 4.88 -18.29 8.31
CA HIS A 133 5.02 -17.56 9.57
C HIS A 133 4.13 -16.32 9.62
N ILE A 134 4.11 -15.51 8.56
CA ILE A 134 3.23 -14.34 8.42
C ILE A 134 1.76 -14.77 8.49
N ALA A 135 1.38 -15.84 7.79
CA ALA A 135 0.02 -16.37 7.85
C ALA A 135 -0.36 -16.85 9.26
N ASP A 136 0.56 -17.42 10.03
CA ASP A 136 0.32 -17.80 11.43
C ASP A 136 0.12 -16.57 12.33
N LEU A 137 0.97 -15.55 12.16
CA LEU A 137 0.85 -14.28 12.88
C LEU A 137 -0.51 -13.63 12.62
N ALA A 138 -0.98 -13.68 11.37
CA ALA A 138 -2.28 -13.20 10.94
C ALA A 138 -3.48 -14.06 11.37
N GLY A 139 -3.26 -15.28 11.85
CA GLY A 139 -4.32 -16.26 12.13
C GLY A 139 -4.98 -16.84 10.86
N ASN A 140 -4.30 -16.77 9.72
CA ASN A 140 -4.76 -17.28 8.42
C ASN A 140 -4.38 -18.75 8.25
N LYS A 141 -5.37 -19.65 8.21
CA LYS A 141 -5.11 -21.09 8.03
C LYS A 141 -4.64 -21.41 6.61
N ASN A 142 -5.34 -20.89 5.62
CA ASN A 142 -5.08 -21.14 4.21
C ASN A 142 -4.27 -19.97 3.63
N VAL A 143 -3.28 -20.29 2.82
CA VAL A 143 -2.51 -19.31 2.05
C VAL A 143 -3.01 -19.34 0.61
N ILE A 144 -3.13 -18.17 -0.01
CA ILE A 144 -3.64 -18.00 -1.37
C ILE A 144 -2.56 -17.26 -2.17
N LEU A 145 -2.31 -17.69 -3.41
CA LEU A 145 -1.48 -16.92 -4.32
C LEU A 145 -2.28 -15.74 -4.88
N PRO A 146 -1.72 -14.53 -4.92
CA PRO A 146 -2.45 -13.35 -5.37
C PRO A 146 -2.60 -13.31 -6.88
N VAL A 147 -3.53 -12.49 -7.37
CA VAL A 147 -3.45 -12.01 -8.75
C VAL A 147 -2.39 -10.91 -8.78
N PRO A 148 -1.37 -11.00 -9.64
CA PRO A 148 -0.40 -9.92 -9.78
C PRO A 148 -1.05 -8.73 -10.51
N ALA A 149 -0.90 -7.53 -9.94
CA ALA A 149 -1.19 -6.28 -10.62
C ALA A 149 0.13 -5.69 -11.12
N PHE A 150 0.35 -5.78 -12.44
CA PHE A 150 1.59 -5.32 -13.07
C PHE A 150 1.42 -3.88 -13.51
N ASN A 151 2.18 -2.96 -12.93
CA ASN A 151 2.24 -1.59 -13.45
C ASN A 151 3.04 -1.58 -14.77
N VAL A 152 2.37 -1.27 -15.88
CA VAL A 152 2.94 -1.42 -17.22
C VAL A 152 2.99 -0.10 -18.01
N ILE A 153 2.28 0.94 -17.57
CA ILE A 153 2.45 2.32 -18.03
C ILE A 153 2.51 3.22 -16.79
N ASN A 154 3.61 3.97 -16.67
CA ASN A 154 3.80 4.95 -15.60
C ASN A 154 3.41 6.36 -16.07
N GLY A 155 2.68 7.06 -15.21
CA GLY A 155 2.42 8.50 -15.30
C GLY A 155 2.69 9.16 -13.95
N GLY A 156 1.93 10.22 -13.64
CA GLY A 156 1.99 10.94 -12.37
C GLY A 156 3.42 11.34 -11.99
N SER A 157 3.75 11.16 -10.72
CA SER A 157 5.06 11.46 -10.15
C SER A 157 6.12 10.38 -10.45
N HIS A 158 5.73 9.24 -11.04
CA HIS A 158 6.62 8.12 -11.38
C HIS A 158 7.25 8.23 -12.79
N ALA A 159 6.85 9.22 -13.59
CA ALA A 159 7.32 9.37 -14.97
C ALA A 159 7.41 10.83 -15.45
N GLY A 160 8.49 11.13 -16.20
CA GLY A 160 8.72 12.42 -16.87
C GLY A 160 7.89 12.65 -18.14
N ASN A 161 6.61 12.26 -18.12
CA ASN A 161 5.63 12.51 -19.19
C ASN A 161 4.55 13.50 -18.71
N LYS A 162 3.50 13.74 -19.52
CA LYS A 162 2.36 14.61 -19.12
C LYS A 162 1.21 13.88 -18.42
N LEU A 163 1.14 12.56 -18.55
CA LEU A 163 0.09 11.71 -18.02
C LEU A 163 -0.08 11.93 -16.51
N ALA A 164 -1.27 12.37 -16.08
CA ALA A 164 -1.50 12.72 -14.67
C ALA A 164 -1.67 11.51 -13.76
N MET A 165 -2.39 10.48 -14.19
CA MET A 165 -2.62 9.27 -13.38
C MET A 165 -1.33 8.44 -13.29
N GLN A 166 -1.06 7.88 -12.11
CA GLN A 166 0.26 7.36 -11.75
C GLN A 166 0.55 5.97 -12.33
N GLU A 167 -0.41 5.05 -12.27
CA GLU A 167 -0.21 3.66 -12.66
C GLU A 167 -1.37 3.14 -13.51
N PHE A 168 -1.04 2.47 -14.61
CA PHE A 168 -1.99 1.70 -15.40
C PHE A 168 -1.53 0.24 -15.40
N MET A 169 -2.30 -0.58 -14.70
CA MET A 169 -1.95 -1.95 -14.38
C MET A 169 -2.74 -2.96 -15.19
N ILE A 170 -2.12 -4.10 -15.50
CA ILE A 170 -2.82 -5.29 -16.00
C ILE A 170 -2.91 -6.36 -14.92
N LEU A 171 -4.07 -7.00 -14.82
CA LEU A 171 -4.37 -8.05 -13.84
C LEU A 171 -4.85 -9.31 -14.58
N PRO A 172 -4.01 -10.36 -14.69
CA PRO A 172 -4.38 -11.62 -15.36
C PRO A 172 -5.33 -12.51 -14.52
N VAL A 173 -6.55 -12.03 -14.26
CA VAL A 173 -7.56 -12.71 -13.43
C VAL A 173 -8.07 -14.04 -14.03
N GLY A 174 -7.90 -14.25 -15.34
CA GLY A 174 -8.27 -15.48 -16.04
C GLY A 174 -7.23 -16.60 -15.97
N ALA A 175 -6.03 -16.32 -15.45
CA ALA A 175 -4.96 -17.30 -15.32
C ALA A 175 -5.27 -18.37 -14.26
N ARG A 176 -4.88 -19.62 -14.51
CA ARG A 176 -5.16 -20.76 -13.62
C ARG A 176 -4.11 -20.97 -12.54
N SER A 177 -3.00 -20.25 -12.63
CA SER A 177 -1.90 -20.29 -11.67
C SER A 177 -1.13 -18.98 -11.66
N PHE A 178 -0.38 -18.72 -10.59
CA PHE A 178 0.49 -17.55 -10.51
C PHE A 178 1.56 -17.56 -11.62
N SER A 179 2.15 -18.72 -11.93
CA SER A 179 3.13 -18.85 -13.02
C SER A 179 2.53 -18.52 -14.39
N GLU A 180 1.28 -18.92 -14.64
CA GLU A 180 0.57 -18.53 -15.86
C GLU A 180 0.27 -17.02 -15.88
N ALA A 181 -0.15 -16.45 -14.74
CA ALA A 181 -0.39 -15.01 -14.61
C ALA A 181 0.88 -14.19 -14.92
N MET A 182 2.05 -14.64 -14.42
CA MET A 182 3.35 -14.03 -14.73
C MET A 182 3.67 -14.09 -16.23
N ARG A 183 3.46 -15.24 -16.88
CA ARG A 183 3.68 -15.38 -18.33
C ARG A 183 2.76 -14.43 -19.12
N VAL A 184 1.47 -14.45 -18.82
CA VAL A 184 0.46 -13.61 -19.49
C VAL A 184 0.81 -12.13 -19.33
N GLY A 185 1.13 -11.69 -18.12
CA GLY A 185 1.55 -10.31 -17.85
C GLY A 185 2.80 -9.91 -18.64
N ALA A 186 3.82 -10.76 -18.67
CA ALA A 186 5.07 -10.49 -19.41
C ALA A 186 4.86 -10.41 -20.93
N GLU A 187 4.05 -11.31 -21.50
CA GLU A 187 3.74 -11.30 -22.94
C GLU A 187 2.97 -10.04 -23.35
N VAL A 188 2.05 -9.56 -22.51
CA VAL A 188 1.33 -8.30 -22.74
C VAL A 188 2.26 -7.10 -22.60
N TYR A 189 3.14 -7.08 -21.60
CA TYR A 189 4.14 -6.03 -21.44
C TYR A 189 5.07 -5.92 -22.65
N HIS A 190 5.54 -7.03 -23.21
CA HIS A 190 6.36 -7.01 -24.43
C HIS A 190 5.57 -6.56 -25.68
N ASN A 191 4.30 -6.95 -25.80
CA ASN A 191 3.44 -6.45 -26.87
C ASN A 191 3.17 -4.95 -26.73
N LEU A 192 2.94 -4.48 -25.50
CA LEU A 192 2.76 -3.07 -25.19
C LEU A 192 3.98 -2.25 -25.59
N LYS A 193 5.20 -2.74 -25.32
CA LYS A 193 6.44 -2.13 -25.81
C LYS A 193 6.42 -1.89 -27.31
N ASN A 194 6.00 -2.90 -28.07
CA ASN A 194 5.94 -2.82 -29.54
C ASN A 194 4.84 -1.86 -30.01
N VAL A 195 3.68 -1.85 -29.36
CA VAL A 195 2.59 -0.89 -29.65
C VAL A 195 3.06 0.53 -29.42
N ILE A 196 3.66 0.82 -28.26
CA ILE A 196 4.20 2.13 -27.92
C ILE A 196 5.30 2.54 -28.90
N ASN A 197 6.27 1.66 -29.18
CA ASN A 197 7.34 1.93 -30.13
C ASN A 197 6.81 2.28 -31.53
N THR A 198 5.80 1.54 -32.00
CA THR A 198 5.19 1.78 -33.31
C THR A 198 4.50 3.14 -33.37
N LYS A 199 3.84 3.56 -32.28
CA LYS A 199 3.03 4.78 -32.26
C LYS A 199 3.82 6.05 -31.93
N TYR A 200 4.77 5.97 -30.99
CA TYR A 200 5.49 7.13 -30.46
C TYR A 200 7.01 7.05 -30.63
N GLY A 201 7.52 5.98 -31.24
CA GLY A 201 8.95 5.76 -31.44
C GLY A 201 9.65 5.12 -30.25
N LYS A 202 10.93 4.78 -30.46
CA LYS A 202 11.74 3.98 -29.54
C LYS A 202 11.93 4.66 -28.19
N ASP A 203 12.07 5.99 -28.17
CA ASP A 203 12.35 6.76 -26.97
C ASP A 203 11.19 6.72 -25.96
N ALA A 204 9.96 6.47 -26.44
CA ALA A 204 8.78 6.28 -25.59
C ALA A 204 8.73 4.91 -24.88
N THR A 205 9.68 4.02 -25.17
CA THR A 205 9.78 2.69 -24.54
C THR A 205 10.81 2.62 -23.40
N ASN A 206 11.32 3.78 -22.97
CA ASN A 206 11.99 3.88 -21.68
C ASN A 206 10.98 3.64 -20.55
N VAL A 207 11.49 3.20 -19.41
CA VAL A 207 10.67 2.81 -18.26
C VAL A 207 10.72 3.87 -17.16
N GLY A 208 9.63 4.00 -16.41
CA GLY A 208 9.56 4.81 -15.19
C GLY A 208 10.15 4.09 -13.97
N ASP A 209 9.91 4.64 -12.79
CA ASP A 209 10.47 4.16 -11.52
C ASP A 209 10.10 2.70 -11.19
N GLU A 210 8.96 2.22 -11.71
CA GLU A 210 8.39 0.89 -11.44
C GLU A 210 8.46 -0.06 -12.64
N GLY A 211 9.25 0.29 -13.68
CA GLY A 211 9.47 -0.58 -14.83
C GLY A 211 8.37 -0.57 -15.90
N GLY A 212 7.25 0.12 -15.67
CA GLY A 212 6.25 0.43 -16.69
C GLY A 212 6.78 1.44 -17.71
N PHE A 213 6.21 1.46 -18.92
CA PHE A 213 6.65 2.41 -19.96
C PHE A 213 6.17 3.83 -19.65
N ALA A 214 6.96 4.82 -20.04
CA ALA A 214 6.63 6.24 -19.83
C ALA A 214 6.44 7.00 -21.17
N PRO A 215 5.43 6.64 -22.00
CA PRO A 215 5.18 7.37 -23.24
C PRO A 215 4.76 8.81 -22.93
N ASN A 216 5.13 9.74 -23.82
CA ASN A 216 4.79 11.15 -23.67
C ASN A 216 3.35 11.45 -24.12
N ILE A 217 2.39 10.90 -23.38
CA ILE A 217 0.95 11.09 -23.57
C ILE A 217 0.40 11.97 -22.45
N LEU A 218 -0.67 12.71 -22.75
CA LEU A 218 -1.40 13.54 -21.79
C LEU A 218 -2.71 12.87 -21.36
N GLU A 219 -3.46 12.35 -22.32
CA GLU A 219 -4.79 11.81 -22.11
C GLU A 219 -4.76 10.42 -21.44
N ASN A 220 -5.41 10.29 -20.29
CA ASN A 220 -5.48 9.01 -19.55
C ASN A 220 -6.21 7.91 -20.36
N ASN A 221 -7.18 8.30 -21.18
CA ASN A 221 -7.85 7.40 -22.13
C ASN A 221 -6.86 6.76 -23.13
N GLU A 222 -5.83 7.50 -23.54
CA GLU A 222 -4.85 7.01 -24.50
C GLU A 222 -3.99 5.89 -23.90
N ALA A 223 -3.68 5.96 -22.60
CA ALA A 223 -3.01 4.87 -21.89
C ALA A 223 -3.88 3.59 -21.87
N LEU A 224 -5.18 3.73 -21.57
CA LEU A 224 -6.12 2.61 -21.57
C LEU A 224 -6.29 1.97 -22.95
N GLU A 225 -6.32 2.78 -24.01
CA GLU A 225 -6.38 2.28 -25.39
C GLU A 225 -5.10 1.53 -25.80
N LEU A 226 -3.92 2.02 -25.38
CA LEU A 226 -2.66 1.30 -25.59
C LEU A 226 -2.67 -0.06 -24.90
N LEU A 227 -3.17 -0.14 -23.66
CA LEU A 227 -3.30 -1.40 -22.93
C LEU A 227 -4.26 -2.36 -23.62
N LYS A 228 -5.44 -1.87 -24.00
CA LYS A 228 -6.43 -2.67 -24.74
C LYS A 228 -5.82 -3.27 -26.02
N CYS A 229 -5.16 -2.45 -26.82
CA CYS A 229 -4.48 -2.91 -28.03
C CYS A 229 -3.38 -3.95 -27.73
N ALA A 230 -2.59 -3.75 -26.68
CA ALA A 230 -1.55 -4.69 -26.28
C ALA A 230 -2.11 -6.04 -25.80
N ILE A 231 -3.19 -6.01 -25.01
CA ILE A 231 -3.90 -7.21 -24.53
C ILE A 231 -4.48 -8.00 -25.72
N GLU A 232 -5.12 -7.32 -26.66
CA GLU A 232 -5.65 -7.93 -27.88
C GLU A 232 -4.54 -8.57 -28.73
N LYS A 233 -3.43 -7.86 -28.95
CA LYS A 233 -2.28 -8.38 -29.71
C LYS A 233 -1.59 -9.57 -29.04
N ALA A 234 -1.58 -9.60 -27.71
CA ALA A 234 -1.05 -10.72 -26.96
C ALA A 234 -2.00 -11.94 -26.96
N GLY A 235 -3.26 -11.79 -27.40
CA GLY A 235 -4.23 -12.88 -27.48
C GLY A 235 -4.93 -13.19 -26.16
N TYR A 236 -5.00 -12.23 -25.22
CA TYR A 236 -5.59 -12.41 -23.89
C TYR A 236 -6.79 -11.48 -23.55
N PRO A 237 -7.69 -11.13 -24.50
CA PRO A 237 -8.76 -10.15 -24.25
C PRO A 237 -9.71 -10.54 -23.11
N ASP A 238 -9.95 -11.83 -22.90
CA ASP A 238 -10.89 -12.33 -21.88
C ASP A 238 -10.21 -12.74 -20.57
N GLN A 239 -8.87 -12.67 -20.48
CA GLN A 239 -8.12 -13.12 -19.31
C GLN A 239 -7.59 -11.98 -18.43
N ILE A 240 -7.65 -10.74 -18.91
CA ILE A 240 -7.02 -9.59 -18.29
C ILE A 240 -8.06 -8.50 -18.03
N VAL A 241 -8.00 -7.96 -16.82
CA VAL A 241 -8.68 -6.71 -16.47
C VAL A 241 -7.63 -5.64 -16.16
N ILE A 242 -8.04 -4.39 -16.14
CA ILE A 242 -7.19 -3.23 -15.87
C ILE A 242 -7.41 -2.75 -14.44
N GLY A 243 -6.31 -2.43 -13.77
CA GLY A 243 -6.28 -1.68 -12.53
C GLY A 243 -5.66 -0.31 -12.77
N MET A 244 -6.04 0.67 -11.99
CA MET A 244 -5.46 2.00 -12.05
C MET A 244 -5.08 2.45 -10.65
N ASP A 245 -3.94 3.12 -10.51
CA ASP A 245 -3.68 3.99 -9.38
C ASP A 245 -3.60 5.41 -9.91
N VAL A 246 -4.53 6.23 -9.46
CA VAL A 246 -4.66 7.59 -9.91
C VAL A 246 -3.72 8.49 -9.12
N ALA A 247 -3.48 8.22 -7.83
CA ALA A 247 -2.76 9.09 -6.90
C ALA A 247 -3.27 10.55 -6.94
N ALA A 248 -4.60 10.74 -6.84
CA ALA A 248 -5.23 12.02 -7.12
C ALA A 248 -4.80 13.18 -6.20
N SER A 249 -4.31 12.86 -4.99
CA SER A 249 -3.73 13.84 -4.06
C SER A 249 -2.60 14.67 -4.70
N GLU A 250 -1.80 14.07 -5.59
CA GLU A 250 -0.64 14.73 -6.25
C GLU A 250 -1.07 15.92 -7.13
N PHE A 251 -2.27 15.83 -7.71
CA PHE A 251 -2.81 16.82 -8.62
C PHE A 251 -4.09 17.49 -8.10
N TYR A 252 -4.39 17.34 -6.81
CA TYR A 252 -5.43 18.10 -6.14
C TYR A 252 -4.99 19.56 -5.95
N ARG A 253 -5.87 20.50 -6.30
CA ARG A 253 -5.65 21.96 -6.26
C ARG A 253 -6.93 22.64 -5.76
N GLU A 254 -6.89 23.16 -4.55
CA GLU A 254 -7.96 24.03 -3.98
C GLU A 254 -9.40 23.51 -4.16
N GLY A 255 -9.66 22.23 -3.90
CA GLY A 255 -11.01 21.63 -4.07
C GLY A 255 -11.31 21.08 -5.48
N LYS A 256 -10.34 21.13 -6.38
CA LYS A 256 -10.41 20.63 -7.76
C LYS A 256 -9.18 19.78 -8.10
N TYR A 257 -9.13 19.27 -9.32
CA TYR A 257 -8.10 18.36 -9.81
C TYR A 257 -7.52 18.84 -11.13
N ASP A 258 -6.19 18.85 -11.24
CA ASP A 258 -5.45 19.26 -12.44
C ASP A 258 -4.87 18.05 -13.20
N LEU A 259 -5.55 17.61 -14.26
CA LEU A 259 -5.09 16.48 -15.08
C LEU A 259 -3.88 16.78 -15.98
N ASP A 260 -3.27 17.96 -15.88
CA ASP A 260 -2.01 18.33 -16.53
C ASP A 260 -1.05 19.03 -15.54
N PHE A 261 -1.08 18.61 -14.25
CA PHE A 261 -0.32 19.22 -13.15
C PHE A 261 1.20 19.31 -13.33
N LYS A 262 1.75 18.56 -14.29
CA LYS A 262 3.18 18.58 -14.65
C LYS A 262 3.53 19.71 -15.64
N SER A 263 2.53 20.31 -16.26
CA SER A 263 2.66 21.55 -17.03
C SER A 263 2.45 22.77 -16.11
N PRO A 264 2.84 24.00 -16.52
CA PRO A 264 2.52 25.21 -15.76
C PRO A 264 1.04 25.26 -15.38
N ASP A 265 0.76 25.66 -14.14
CA ASP A 265 -0.59 25.63 -13.57
C ASP A 265 -1.53 26.59 -14.32
N ASP A 266 -2.75 26.10 -14.58
CA ASP A 266 -3.85 26.88 -15.18
C ASP A 266 -5.17 26.50 -14.48
N PRO A 267 -5.69 27.36 -13.57
CA PRO A 267 -6.93 27.09 -12.86
C PRO A 267 -8.17 26.86 -13.74
N ASN A 268 -8.13 27.28 -15.01
CA ASN A 268 -9.27 27.12 -15.93
C ASN A 268 -9.43 25.68 -16.43
N ARG A 269 -8.37 24.87 -16.43
CA ARG A 269 -8.44 23.44 -16.81
C ARG A 269 -8.76 22.52 -15.63
N HIS A 270 -8.76 23.03 -14.40
CA HIS A 270 -9.06 22.24 -13.22
C HIS A 270 -10.51 21.75 -13.25
N ILE A 271 -10.70 20.46 -12.96
CA ILE A 271 -12.02 19.82 -12.93
C ILE A 271 -12.45 19.52 -11.49
N THR A 272 -13.76 19.50 -11.25
CA THR A 272 -14.32 19.15 -9.94
C THR A 272 -14.24 17.64 -9.68
N GLY A 273 -14.31 17.21 -8.41
CA GLY A 273 -14.37 15.78 -8.09
C GLY A 273 -15.57 15.05 -8.73
N ALA A 274 -16.70 15.72 -8.93
CA ALA A 274 -17.83 15.15 -9.67
C ALA A 274 -17.49 14.87 -11.15
N GLN A 275 -16.85 15.84 -11.82
CA GLN A 275 -16.40 15.67 -13.21
C GLN A 275 -15.33 14.59 -13.35
N LEU A 276 -14.43 14.50 -12.37
CA LEU A 276 -13.40 13.45 -12.31
C LEU A 276 -14.04 12.06 -12.09
N GLY A 277 -15.03 11.97 -11.19
CA GLY A 277 -15.81 10.74 -11.00
C GLY A 277 -16.55 10.29 -12.27
N ASP A 278 -17.11 11.22 -13.03
CA ASP A 278 -17.77 10.91 -14.31
C ASP A 278 -16.76 10.47 -15.39
N LEU A 279 -15.55 11.04 -15.39
CA LEU A 279 -14.44 10.56 -16.22
C LEU A 279 -14.10 9.10 -15.89
N TYR A 280 -13.96 8.73 -14.61
CA TYR A 280 -13.71 7.33 -14.23
C TYR A 280 -14.84 6.39 -14.62
N LYS A 281 -16.10 6.79 -14.46
CA LYS A 281 -17.25 6.00 -14.94
C LYS A 281 -17.16 5.75 -16.44
N SER A 282 -16.69 6.73 -17.21
CA SER A 282 -16.44 6.55 -18.64
C SER A 282 -15.36 5.51 -18.91
N PHE A 283 -14.31 5.43 -18.08
CA PHE A 283 -13.26 4.42 -18.21
C PHE A 283 -13.79 3.03 -17.92
N VAL A 284 -14.50 2.86 -16.80
CA VAL A 284 -15.13 1.59 -16.40
C VAL A 284 -16.15 1.10 -17.45
N LYS A 285 -16.84 2.03 -18.12
CA LYS A 285 -17.79 1.69 -19.19
C LYS A 285 -17.10 1.22 -20.48
N ASN A 286 -15.97 1.82 -20.83
CA ASN A 286 -15.36 1.67 -22.15
C ASN A 286 -14.18 0.68 -22.18
N TYR A 287 -13.59 0.38 -21.02
CA TYR A 287 -12.42 -0.48 -20.85
C TYR A 287 -12.67 -1.47 -19.71
N PRO A 288 -11.96 -2.62 -19.67
CA PRO A 288 -12.14 -3.63 -18.61
C PRO A 288 -11.49 -3.20 -17.28
N VAL A 289 -11.73 -1.95 -16.82
CA VAL A 289 -11.23 -1.43 -15.55
C VAL A 289 -12.05 -2.03 -14.41
N MET A 290 -11.38 -2.77 -13.53
CA MET A 290 -12.00 -3.47 -12.40
C MET A 290 -11.47 -3.03 -11.03
N SER A 291 -10.44 -2.19 -11.00
CA SER A 291 -9.89 -1.61 -9.77
C SER A 291 -9.40 -0.18 -10.01
N ILE A 292 -9.76 0.74 -9.12
CA ILE A 292 -9.23 2.11 -9.10
C ILE A 292 -8.76 2.43 -7.68
N GLU A 293 -7.48 2.77 -7.56
CA GLU A 293 -6.80 3.24 -6.35
C GLU A 293 -6.68 4.76 -6.35
N ASP A 294 -6.92 5.36 -5.19
CA ASP A 294 -6.89 6.81 -4.93
C ASP A 294 -7.55 7.70 -6.01
N PRO A 295 -8.84 7.44 -6.35
CA PRO A 295 -9.56 8.25 -7.33
C PRO A 295 -9.74 9.72 -6.90
N PHE A 296 -9.60 10.05 -5.62
CA PHE A 296 -9.73 11.42 -5.11
C PHE A 296 -8.66 11.70 -4.07
N ASP A 297 -8.48 12.97 -3.75
CA ASP A 297 -7.57 13.43 -2.69
C ASP A 297 -7.84 12.69 -1.38
N GLN A 298 -6.76 12.48 -0.62
CA GLN A 298 -6.75 11.76 0.65
C GLN A 298 -7.78 12.28 1.68
N ASP A 299 -8.23 13.54 1.59
CA ASP A 299 -9.25 14.11 2.49
C ASP A 299 -10.58 14.48 1.78
N ASP A 300 -10.75 14.15 0.51
CA ASP A 300 -12.00 14.39 -0.25
C ASP A 300 -13.05 13.28 -0.04
N TRP A 301 -13.32 12.99 1.23
CA TRP A 301 -14.22 11.94 1.72
C TRP A 301 -15.59 11.91 1.04
N GLN A 302 -16.12 13.08 0.66
CA GLN A 302 -17.42 13.20 0.01
C GLN A 302 -17.42 12.62 -1.41
N ASN A 303 -16.40 12.93 -2.22
CA ASN A 303 -16.30 12.38 -3.57
C ASN A 303 -15.94 10.90 -3.56
N TRP A 304 -15.08 10.46 -2.63
CA TRP A 304 -14.88 9.03 -2.36
C TRP A 304 -16.20 8.29 -2.12
N THR A 305 -17.06 8.83 -1.23
CA THR A 305 -18.32 8.17 -0.85
C THR A 305 -19.29 8.11 -2.01
N ASN A 306 -19.44 9.23 -2.73
CA ASN A 306 -20.35 9.33 -3.85
C ASN A 306 -19.92 8.42 -5.01
N PHE A 307 -18.63 8.38 -5.31
CA PHE A 307 -18.12 7.57 -6.41
C PHE A 307 -18.20 6.08 -6.10
N THR A 308 -17.74 5.64 -4.92
CA THR A 308 -17.78 4.23 -4.52
C THR A 308 -19.22 3.68 -4.52
N ALA A 309 -20.20 4.49 -4.08
CA ALA A 309 -21.60 4.08 -4.13
C ALA A 309 -22.18 3.97 -5.57
N SER A 310 -21.48 4.51 -6.57
CA SER A 310 -21.97 4.62 -7.95
C SER A 310 -21.36 3.63 -8.94
N VAL A 311 -20.40 2.80 -8.52
CA VAL A 311 -19.68 1.85 -9.39
C VAL A 311 -19.64 0.45 -8.79
N ASP A 312 -19.60 -0.59 -9.64
CA ASP A 312 -19.45 -2.00 -9.23
C ASP A 312 -18.05 -2.53 -9.61
N ILE A 313 -17.03 -1.84 -9.10
CA ILE A 313 -15.61 -2.20 -9.24
C ILE A 313 -14.91 -2.09 -7.89
N GLN A 314 -13.68 -2.59 -7.80
CA GLN A 314 -12.86 -2.42 -6.61
C GLN A 314 -12.39 -0.96 -6.49
N ILE A 315 -12.60 -0.36 -5.32
CA ILE A 315 -12.03 0.93 -4.95
C ILE A 315 -11.02 0.71 -3.83
N VAL A 316 -9.82 1.27 -4.01
CA VAL A 316 -8.68 1.05 -3.12
C VAL A 316 -8.23 2.40 -2.57
N GLY A 317 -7.99 2.49 -1.26
CA GLY A 317 -7.44 3.69 -0.63
C GLY A 317 -6.00 3.48 -0.21
N ASP A 318 -5.04 4.10 -0.88
CA ASP A 318 -3.64 4.17 -0.45
C ASP A 318 -3.44 5.37 0.47
N ASP A 319 -3.28 6.58 -0.07
CA ASP A 319 -3.12 7.84 0.68
C ASP A 319 -4.34 8.15 1.56
N LEU A 320 -5.54 7.75 1.13
CA LEU A 320 -6.75 7.90 1.95
C LEU A 320 -6.59 7.20 3.30
N THR A 321 -5.98 6.01 3.31
CA THR A 321 -5.92 5.19 4.52
C THR A 321 -4.56 5.18 5.18
N VAL A 322 -3.48 5.39 4.42
CA VAL A 322 -2.06 5.31 4.83
C VAL A 322 -1.78 4.10 5.73
N THR A 323 -2.51 3.00 5.54
CA THR A 323 -2.47 1.82 6.45
C THR A 323 -2.74 2.16 7.93
N ASN A 324 -3.28 3.35 8.22
CA ASN A 324 -3.57 3.81 9.57
C ASN A 324 -4.92 3.25 10.06
N PRO A 325 -4.95 2.48 11.17
CA PRO A 325 -6.18 1.87 11.67
C PRO A 325 -7.33 2.84 11.92
N ARG A 326 -7.04 4.11 12.27
CA ARG A 326 -8.07 5.14 12.50
C ARG A 326 -8.69 5.61 11.19
N ARG A 327 -7.88 5.92 10.18
CA ARG A 327 -8.38 6.33 8.86
C ARG A 327 -9.11 5.18 8.16
N ILE A 328 -8.61 3.96 8.29
CA ILE A 328 -9.32 2.75 7.87
C ILE A 328 -10.68 2.65 8.56
N GLN A 329 -10.74 2.85 9.87
CA GLN A 329 -12.00 2.79 10.62
C GLN A 329 -12.98 3.88 10.15
N GLN A 330 -12.49 5.10 9.91
CA GLN A 330 -13.28 6.19 9.36
C GLN A 330 -13.83 5.84 7.97
N ALA A 331 -13.00 5.31 7.07
CA ALA A 331 -13.43 4.89 5.73
C ALA A 331 -14.51 3.80 5.76
N ILE A 332 -14.39 2.83 6.67
CA ILE A 332 -15.43 1.82 6.91
C ILE A 332 -16.73 2.47 7.40
N LEU A 333 -16.64 3.42 8.34
CA LEU A 333 -17.82 4.12 8.88
C LEU A 333 -18.53 4.98 7.82
N GLN A 334 -17.79 5.50 6.84
CA GLN A 334 -18.35 6.25 5.72
C GLN A 334 -18.84 5.36 4.56
N GLY A 335 -18.68 4.03 4.66
CA GLY A 335 -19.13 3.08 3.63
C GLY A 335 -18.24 3.02 2.39
N LEU A 336 -17.00 3.52 2.47
CA LEU A 336 -16.04 3.53 1.34
C LEU A 336 -15.47 2.17 1.00
N PHE A 337 -15.37 1.30 1.99
CA PHE A 337 -14.91 -0.07 1.78
C PHE A 337 -16.03 -1.00 2.20
N GLY A 338 -16.27 -2.02 1.38
CA GLY A 338 -16.96 -3.22 1.83
C GLY A 338 -16.19 -3.87 2.99
N SER A 339 -16.53 -5.10 3.34
CA SER A 339 -15.86 -5.84 4.42
C SER A 339 -14.36 -6.14 4.20
N GLU A 340 -13.76 -5.66 3.13
CA GLU A 340 -12.42 -6.03 2.67
C GLU A 340 -11.65 -4.77 2.22
N ILE A 341 -10.43 -4.59 2.75
CA ILE A 341 -9.49 -3.51 2.41
C ILE A 341 -8.41 -4.11 1.49
N SER A 342 -8.03 -3.41 0.41
CA SER A 342 -7.22 -3.99 -0.67
C SER A 342 -5.77 -3.49 -0.79
N SER A 343 -5.38 -2.41 -0.11
CA SER A 343 -4.00 -1.89 -0.13
C SER A 343 -3.36 -2.04 1.26
N LEU A 344 -2.09 -2.43 1.27
CA LEU A 344 -1.25 -2.47 2.47
C LEU A 344 0.17 -2.05 2.12
N LEU A 345 0.64 -0.93 2.69
CA LEU A 345 2.07 -0.65 2.79
C LEU A 345 2.63 -1.24 4.08
N LEU A 346 3.62 -2.13 3.93
CA LEU A 346 4.30 -2.70 5.08
C LEU A 346 5.11 -1.66 5.88
N SER A 347 5.43 -0.48 5.33
CA SER A 347 6.14 0.59 6.05
C SER A 347 5.29 1.40 7.04
N GLN A 348 3.98 1.14 7.11
CA GLN A 348 3.02 2.05 7.73
C GLN A 348 2.20 1.57 8.98
N PRO A 349 2.64 0.62 9.84
CA PRO A 349 1.83 0.20 11.01
C PRO A 349 1.86 1.16 12.24
N GLU A 350 0.74 1.69 12.76
CA GLU A 350 0.61 2.53 14.01
C GLU A 350 -0.36 2.08 15.14
N VAL A 351 -0.07 2.52 16.40
CA VAL A 351 -0.75 2.14 17.68
C VAL A 351 -1.63 3.29 18.24
N PRO A 352 -2.73 3.01 18.99
CA PRO A 352 -3.72 4.01 19.43
C PRO A 352 -3.40 4.71 20.76
N GLU A 353 -3.90 5.94 20.93
CA GLU A 353 -3.85 6.73 22.19
C GLU A 353 -4.72 6.22 23.34
N GLY A 354 -4.25 6.55 24.54
CA GLY A 354 -4.88 6.34 25.84
C GLY A 354 -5.98 7.36 26.18
N SER A 355 -6.78 6.94 27.15
CA SER A 355 -7.94 7.63 27.72
C SER A 355 -7.63 9.02 28.28
N ALA A 356 -8.23 10.07 27.70
CA ALA A 356 -8.52 11.31 28.39
C ALA A 356 -10.00 11.31 28.83
N GLN A 357 -10.24 11.27 30.13
CA GLN A 357 -11.54 11.48 30.75
C GLN A 357 -11.95 12.95 30.60
N SER A 358 -13.13 13.22 30.04
CA SER A 358 -13.95 14.40 30.38
C SER A 358 -15.43 14.17 29.97
N PRO A 359 -16.39 14.84 30.64
CA PRO A 359 -17.71 14.28 30.91
C PRO A 359 -18.75 14.59 29.84
N SER A 360 -19.66 13.64 29.60
CA SER A 360 -20.86 13.87 28.78
C SER A 360 -21.85 14.81 29.49
N PRO A 361 -22.58 15.63 28.72
CA PRO A 361 -23.94 15.94 29.11
C PRO A 361 -24.86 15.88 27.89
N PHE A 362 -25.49 14.74 27.60
CA PHE A 362 -26.75 14.79 26.85
C PHE A 362 -27.75 13.74 27.33
N LYS A 363 -28.85 14.27 27.84
CA LYS A 363 -30.04 13.59 28.33
C LYS A 363 -30.84 13.01 27.18
N SER A 364 -31.52 11.92 27.51
CA SER A 364 -32.53 11.20 26.77
C SER A 364 -33.74 12.03 26.35
N GLU A 365 -34.10 11.95 25.07
CA GLU A 365 -35.47 11.88 24.55
C GLU A 365 -35.40 10.90 23.35
N GLY A 366 -36.19 9.85 23.15
CA GLY A 366 -37.49 9.50 23.68
C GLY A 366 -38.49 9.36 22.53
N ARG A 367 -38.49 8.24 21.80
CA ARG A 367 -39.66 7.66 21.06
C ARG A 367 -39.37 6.23 20.56
N GLY A 368 -40.19 5.27 21.01
CA GLY A 368 -40.14 3.81 20.72
C GLY A 368 -40.58 3.45 19.29
N LEU A 369 -40.43 2.21 18.79
CA LEU A 369 -40.83 0.85 19.25
C LEU A 369 -40.06 -0.23 18.40
N PRO A 370 -40.30 -1.56 18.53
CA PRO A 370 -39.98 -2.46 19.63
C PRO A 370 -39.06 -3.66 19.23
N GLY A 371 -38.31 -4.19 20.20
CA GLY A 371 -38.09 -5.63 20.37
C GLY A 371 -36.98 -6.34 19.57
N HIS A 372 -35.76 -6.34 20.09
CA HIS A 372 -35.08 -7.57 20.53
C HIS A 372 -33.89 -7.19 21.43
N SER A 373 -33.98 -7.57 22.70
CA SER A 373 -32.94 -7.41 23.70
C SER A 373 -31.69 -8.20 23.31
N VAL A 374 -30.62 -7.52 22.92
CA VAL A 374 -29.27 -8.08 22.91
C VAL A 374 -28.50 -7.37 24.01
N LYS A 375 -28.05 -8.15 24.99
CA LYS A 375 -27.16 -7.67 26.06
C LYS A 375 -25.95 -6.98 25.43
N GLU A 376 -25.80 -5.68 25.69
CA GLU A 376 -24.58 -4.95 25.40
C GLU A 376 -23.49 -5.43 26.36
N GLU A 377 -22.50 -6.16 25.84
CA GLU A 377 -21.20 -6.25 26.48
C GLU A 377 -20.31 -5.14 25.91
N PRO A 378 -19.65 -4.33 26.76
CA PRO A 378 -18.82 -3.22 26.31
C PRO A 378 -17.59 -3.75 25.57
N LEU A 379 -17.49 -3.42 24.27
CA LEU A 379 -16.33 -3.68 23.42
C LEU A 379 -15.07 -3.00 23.99
N ARG A 380 -14.30 -3.74 24.80
CA ARG A 380 -12.88 -3.48 25.04
C ARG A 380 -12.09 -4.10 23.89
N LEU A 381 -11.61 -3.32 22.93
CA LEU A 381 -10.56 -3.73 21.99
C LEU A 381 -9.82 -2.50 21.45
N VAL A 382 -8.71 -2.19 22.12
CA VAL A 382 -7.63 -1.30 21.67
C VAL A 382 -6.40 -2.19 21.47
N HIS A 383 -5.55 -1.86 20.49
CA HIS A 383 -4.26 -2.46 20.10
C HIS A 383 -4.30 -3.32 18.83
N ARG A 384 -3.52 -2.91 17.80
CA ARG A 384 -2.69 -3.73 16.88
C ARG A 384 -2.60 -3.08 15.49
N PRO A 385 -1.40 -2.89 14.92
CA PRO A 385 -1.31 -2.33 13.56
C PRO A 385 -0.91 -3.33 12.48
N PHE A 386 0.11 -4.16 12.70
CA PHE A 386 0.61 -5.07 11.66
C PHE A 386 -0.23 -6.36 11.52
N ILE A 387 -0.68 -6.91 12.65
CA ILE A 387 -1.42 -8.19 12.69
C ILE A 387 -2.93 -8.00 12.54
N ASP A 388 -3.50 -6.89 13.01
CA ASP A 388 -4.95 -6.69 12.96
C ASP A 388 -5.45 -6.42 11.53
N PHE A 389 -4.66 -5.79 10.66
CA PHE A 389 -5.01 -5.72 9.24
C PHE A 389 -5.14 -7.12 8.63
N LEU A 390 -4.16 -8.00 8.90
CA LEU A 390 -4.16 -9.35 8.38
C LEU A 390 -5.24 -10.24 9.03
N ALA A 391 -5.60 -10.01 10.30
CA ALA A 391 -6.64 -10.76 11.04
C ALA A 391 -8.08 -10.26 10.79
N ARG A 392 -8.28 -9.00 10.39
CA ARG A 392 -9.61 -8.40 10.12
C ARG A 392 -10.33 -9.04 8.93
N GLN A 393 -9.61 -9.76 8.06
CA GLN A 393 -10.16 -10.62 7.00
C GLN A 393 -11.16 -11.69 7.53
N ARG A 394 -11.18 -11.97 8.84
CA ARG A 394 -12.04 -13.03 9.43
C ARG A 394 -13.34 -12.52 10.08
N LYS A 395 -13.43 -11.27 10.55
CA LYS A 395 -14.56 -10.85 11.42
C LYS A 395 -15.79 -10.30 10.66
N LEU A 396 -15.68 -10.06 9.35
CA LEU A 396 -16.74 -9.42 8.56
C LEU A 396 -17.48 -10.35 7.57
N ARG A 397 -17.18 -11.65 7.56
CA ARG A 397 -17.91 -12.67 6.76
C ARG A 397 -19.34 -13.00 7.25
N GLY A 398 -19.89 -12.19 8.15
CA GLY A 398 -21.16 -12.47 8.83
C GLY A 398 -22.42 -11.90 8.19
N ARG A 399 -22.35 -11.14 7.09
CA ARG A 399 -23.54 -10.58 6.40
C ARG A 399 -23.30 -10.34 4.91
N SER A 400 -23.41 -11.36 4.07
CA SER A 400 -23.52 -11.19 2.61
C SER A 400 -25.01 -11.17 2.22
N ARG A 401 -25.45 -10.05 1.62
CA ARG A 401 -26.56 -10.06 0.66
C ARG A 401 -26.02 -10.53 -0.70
N LYS A 402 -26.86 -11.26 -1.43
CA LYS A 402 -26.59 -11.99 -2.67
C LYS A 402 -26.07 -11.08 -3.80
N GLY A 403 -25.01 -11.55 -4.48
CA GLY A 403 -24.73 -11.27 -5.91
C GLY A 403 -23.72 -10.17 -6.21
N SER A 404 -22.77 -10.49 -7.10
CA SER A 404 -21.68 -9.70 -7.72
C SER A 404 -20.38 -9.51 -6.92
N ALA A 405 -19.27 -9.48 -7.68
CA ALA A 405 -17.85 -9.40 -7.33
C ALA A 405 -17.27 -10.43 -6.32
N ARG A 406 -16.70 -11.53 -6.84
CA ARG A 406 -15.68 -12.30 -6.10
C ARG A 406 -14.44 -11.40 -5.99
N GLY A 407 -14.12 -10.92 -4.79
CA GLY A 407 -12.94 -10.09 -4.53
C GLY A 407 -11.67 -10.74 -5.08
N CYS A 408 -11.14 -10.17 -6.16
CA CYS A 408 -9.79 -10.47 -6.64
C CYS A 408 -8.84 -9.60 -5.83
N PHE A 409 -8.05 -10.23 -4.97
CA PHE A 409 -6.93 -9.55 -4.31
C PHE A 409 -5.80 -9.38 -5.33
N GLY A 410 -5.64 -8.16 -5.82
CA GLY A 410 -4.45 -7.72 -6.55
C GLY A 410 -3.34 -7.36 -5.57
N MET A 411 -2.12 -7.85 -5.77
CA MET A 411 -0.95 -7.39 -5.02
C MET A 411 -0.03 -6.63 -5.98
N LYS A 412 0.24 -5.35 -5.71
CA LYS A 412 1.24 -4.57 -6.47
C LYS A 412 2.60 -5.25 -6.33
N VAL A 413 3.20 -5.61 -7.46
CA VAL A 413 4.42 -6.45 -7.51
C VAL A 413 5.67 -5.66 -7.06
N ASP A 414 5.65 -4.33 -7.15
CA ASP A 414 6.85 -3.49 -7.00
C ASP A 414 7.35 -3.34 -5.55
N ARG A 415 6.52 -3.68 -4.55
CA ARG A 415 6.88 -3.63 -3.13
C ARG A 415 7.36 -4.97 -2.55
N ILE A 416 7.48 -6.02 -3.38
CA ILE A 416 7.94 -7.37 -2.97
C ILE A 416 9.46 -7.40 -2.62
N GLY A 417 10.24 -6.44 -3.12
CA GLY A 417 11.70 -6.37 -2.92
C GLY A 417 12.15 -6.33 -1.46
N ALA A 418 11.32 -5.84 -0.52
CA ALA A 418 11.64 -5.82 0.90
C ALA A 418 11.67 -7.23 1.55
N LEU A 419 10.93 -8.19 0.97
CA LEU A 419 10.80 -9.56 1.49
C LEU A 419 11.70 -10.57 0.76
N SER A 420 12.06 -10.33 -0.51
CA SER A 420 12.83 -11.24 -1.37
C SER A 420 14.35 -11.15 -1.17
N GLY A 421 14.80 -11.13 0.09
CA GLY A 421 16.20 -11.37 0.44
C GLY A 421 16.37 -12.80 0.94
N LEU A 422 16.76 -13.70 0.03
CA LEU A 422 17.19 -15.12 0.15
C LEU A 422 16.26 -16.14 -0.54
N GLY A 423 16.79 -16.80 -1.58
CA GLY A 423 16.25 -18.07 -2.09
C GLY A 423 16.39 -18.33 -3.60
N CYS A 424 17.62 -18.37 -4.12
CA CYS A 424 18.12 -19.61 -4.71
C CYS A 424 19.03 -20.26 -3.66
#